data_AF-A0A7Z6RD58-F1
#
_entry.id   AF-A0A7Z6RD58-F1
#
_cell.length_a   1.000
_cell.length_b   1.000
_cell.length_c   1.000
_cell.angle_alpha   90.00
_cell.angle_beta   90.00
_cell.angle_gamma   90.00
#
_symmetry.space_group_name_H-M   'P 1'
#
loop_
_entity.id
_entity.type
_entity.pdbx_description
1 polymer ?
#
loop_
_entity_poly.entity_id
_entity_poly.type
_entity_poly.pdbx_seq_one_letter_code
_entity_poly.pdbx_strand_id
1 'polypeptide(L)'
;LYANRIDAFSVDKSILSGYLSPHTTILKEGFNTQEYGIATSKQDKVLIPYVNKLLVSWEKDGSLKHIYQKFKLKPAKVKKE
;
A
#
# COMPACT_ATOMS: atom_id res chain seq x y z
N LEU A 1 -7.63 17.43 -10.96
CA LEU A 1 -7.11 17.03 -12.28
C LEU A 1 -8.09 17.41 -13.38
N TYR A 2 -9.17 16.68 -13.65
CA TYR A 2 -10.08 16.96 -14.77
C TYR A 2 -10.80 18.31 -14.78
N ALA A 3 -11.08 18.89 -13.62
CA ALA A 3 -11.65 20.25 -13.52
C ALA A 3 -10.59 21.37 -13.63
N ASN A 4 -9.33 21.03 -13.94
CA ASN A 4 -8.20 21.96 -14.11
C ASN A 4 -7.98 22.97 -12.97
N ARG A 5 -8.33 22.58 -11.72
CA ARG A 5 -8.15 23.41 -10.52
C ARG A 5 -6.77 23.27 -9.84
N ILE A 6 -6.01 22.24 -10.21
CA ILE A 6 -4.69 21.91 -9.66
C ILE A 6 -3.84 21.29 -10.77
N ASP A 7 -2.53 21.53 -10.75
CA ASP A 7 -1.57 20.96 -11.71
C ASP A 7 -1.15 19.53 -11.33
N ALA A 8 -1.03 19.25 -10.03
CA ALA A 8 -0.61 17.97 -9.50
C ALA A 8 -1.30 17.64 -8.17
N PHE A 9 -1.35 16.35 -7.85
CA PHE A 9 -1.88 15.81 -6.60
C PHE A 9 -0.87 14.82 -6.04
N SER A 10 -0.52 14.97 -4.76
CA SER A 10 0.51 14.16 -4.10
C SER A 10 -0.07 13.41 -2.91
N VAL A 11 -0.11 12.09 -3.03
CA VAL A 11 -0.47 11.12 -1.98
C VAL A 11 0.27 9.81 -2.25
N ASP A 12 0.00 8.78 -1.47
CA ASP A 12 0.61 7.47 -1.62
C ASP A 12 0.43 6.89 -3.03
N LYS A 13 1.47 6.27 -3.57
CA LYS A 13 1.45 5.69 -4.92
C LYS A 13 0.39 4.61 -5.09
N SER A 14 0.07 3.89 -4.01
CA SER A 14 -1.05 2.94 -3.97
C SER A 14 -2.38 3.65 -4.24
N ILE A 15 -2.65 4.78 -3.59
CA ILE A 15 -3.85 5.59 -3.80
C ILE A 15 -3.84 6.20 -5.20
N LEU A 16 -2.72 6.79 -5.63
CA LEU A 16 -2.59 7.37 -6.97
C LEU A 16 -2.84 6.36 -8.10
N SER A 17 -2.57 5.06 -7.87
CA SER A 17 -2.84 4.03 -8.88
C SER A 17 -4.32 3.92 -9.27
N GLY A 18 -5.24 4.32 -8.40
CA GLY A 18 -6.67 4.42 -8.69
C GLY A 18 -7.05 5.64 -9.56
N TYR A 19 -6.15 6.61 -9.72
CA TYR A 19 -6.37 7.83 -10.52
C TYR A 19 -5.69 7.78 -11.90
N LEU A 20 -5.09 6.65 -12.27
CA LEU A 20 -4.49 6.46 -13.59
C LEU A 20 -5.56 6.42 -14.69
N SER A 21 -5.32 7.19 -15.75
CA SER A 21 -6.12 7.24 -16.96
C SER A 21 -5.22 7.55 -18.16
N PRO A 22 -5.74 7.55 -19.40
CA PRO A 22 -4.95 8.00 -20.56
C PRO A 22 -4.41 9.43 -20.46
N HIS A 23 -4.93 10.25 -19.54
CA HIS A 23 -4.58 11.67 -19.37
C HIS A 23 -3.81 11.96 -18.09
N THR A 24 -3.51 10.95 -17.27
CA THR A 24 -2.78 11.12 -16.01
C THR A 24 -1.60 10.17 -15.96
N THR A 25 -0.53 10.57 -15.27
CA THR A 25 0.64 9.74 -15.04
C THR A 25 1.14 9.90 -13.61
N ILE A 26 1.74 8.84 -13.07
CA ILE A 26 2.41 8.88 -11.77
C ILE A 26 3.90 9.09 -12.04
N LEU A 27 4.46 10.15 -11.48
CA LEU A 27 5.89 10.44 -11.56
C LEU A 27 6.72 9.33 -10.90
N LYS A 28 7.92 9.08 -11.44
CA LYS A 28 8.80 8.00 -10.97
C LYS A 28 9.32 8.30 -9.57
N GLU A 29 9.62 9.57 -9.33
CA GLU A 29 10.09 10.15 -8.09
C GLU A 29 9.09 9.91 -6.95
N GLY A 30 9.57 9.92 -5.72
CA GLY A 30 8.74 9.79 -4.53
C GLY A 30 9.51 10.34 -3.34
N PHE A 31 8.77 10.88 -2.37
CA PHE A 31 9.37 11.51 -1.21
C PHE A 31 9.80 10.47 -0.18
N ASN A 32 8.88 9.58 0.24
CA ASN A 32 9.11 8.59 1.29
C ASN A 32 8.38 7.27 1.01
N THR A 33 8.87 6.19 1.61
CA THR A 33 8.15 4.90 1.69
C THR A 33 7.13 4.97 2.83
N GLN A 34 5.90 4.51 2.58
CA GLN A 34 4.84 4.45 3.57
C GLN A 34 4.55 2.98 3.89
N GLU A 35 4.64 2.60 5.17
CA GLU A 35 4.38 1.25 5.64
C GLU A 35 2.97 1.16 6.22
N TYR A 36 2.07 0.51 5.49
CA TYR A 36 0.70 0.33 5.97
C TYR A 36 0.64 -0.78 7.02
N GLY A 37 -0.08 -0.52 8.11
CA GLY A 37 -0.30 -1.48 9.19
C GLY A 37 -1.77 -1.58 9.57
N ILE A 38 -2.10 -2.66 10.30
CA ILE A 38 -3.43 -2.84 10.89
C ILE A 38 -3.39 -2.20 12.28
N ALA A 39 -4.13 -1.10 12.45
CA ALA A 39 -4.22 -0.41 13.73
C ALA A 39 -5.17 -1.14 14.69
N THR A 40 -4.72 -1.35 15.93
CA THR A 40 -5.50 -1.96 17.01
C THR A 40 -5.32 -1.17 18.31
N SER A 41 -6.08 -1.52 19.36
CA SER A 41 -5.74 -1.08 20.71
C SER A 41 -4.33 -1.53 21.08
N LYS A 42 -3.52 -0.62 21.63
CA LYS A 42 -2.11 -0.88 21.99
C LYS A 42 -1.96 -2.01 23.02
N GLN A 43 -2.99 -2.25 23.83
CA GLN A 43 -2.95 -3.19 24.95
C GLN A 43 -3.52 -4.57 24.57
N ASP A 44 -4.00 -4.76 23.33
CA ASP A 44 -4.63 -6.01 22.91
C ASP A 44 -3.58 -7.09 22.63
N LYS A 45 -3.23 -7.82 23.70
CA LYS A 45 -2.24 -8.90 23.66
C LYS A 45 -2.73 -10.18 22.97
N VAL A 46 -4.02 -10.27 22.61
CA VAL A 46 -4.60 -11.45 21.95
C VAL A 46 -4.72 -11.21 20.45
N LEU A 47 -5.29 -10.06 20.06
CA LEU A 47 -5.53 -9.74 18.65
C LEU A 47 -4.23 -9.48 17.89
N ILE A 48 -3.27 -8.76 18.49
CA ILE A 48 -2.02 -8.39 17.82
C ILE A 48 -1.23 -9.66 17.39
N PRO A 49 -0.93 -10.64 18.26
CA PRO A 49 -0.24 -11.84 17.84
C PRO A 49 -1.04 -12.70 16.87
N TYR A 50 -2.36 -12.73 17.02
CA TYR A 50 -3.25 -13.49 16.13
C TYR A 50 -3.19 -12.97 14.70
N VAL A 51 -3.40 -11.67 14.50
CA VAL A 51 -3.35 -11.03 13.17
C VAL A 51 -1.96 -11.16 12.55
N ASN A 52 -0.90 -10.97 13.33
CA ASN A 52 0.47 -11.14 12.82
C ASN A 52 0.76 -12.57 12.35
N LYS A 53 0.25 -13.60 13.04
CA LYS A 53 0.38 -15.00 12.59
C LYS A 53 -0.34 -15.23 11.25
N LEU A 54 -1.52 -14.65 11.06
CA LEU A 54 -2.24 -14.73 9.79
C LEU A 54 -1.47 -14.06 8.65
N LEU A 55 -0.94 -12.86 8.88
CA LEU A 55 -0.14 -12.15 7.87
C LEU A 55 1.08 -12.97 7.42
N VAL A 56 1.80 -13.59 8.36
CA VAL A 56 2.94 -14.49 8.04
C VAL A 56 2.47 -15.71 7.25
N SER A 57 1.31 -16.28 7.57
CA SER A 57 0.74 -17.40 6.82
C SER A 57 0.43 -16.99 5.38
N TRP A 58 -0.27 -15.87 5.19
CA TRP A 58 -0.69 -15.37 3.87
C TRP A 58 0.47 -14.86 3.02
N GLU A 59 1.57 -14.42 3.64
CA GLU A 59 2.80 -14.13 2.93
C GLU A 59 3.46 -15.41 2.41
N LYS A 60 3.54 -16.45 3.25
CA LYS A 60 4.15 -17.74 2.92
C LYS A 60 3.37 -18.52 1.87
N ASP A 61 2.05 -18.53 1.96
CA ASP A 61 1.18 -19.26 1.02
C ASP A 61 0.94 -18.50 -0.29
N GLY A 62 1.39 -17.23 -0.38
CA GLY A 62 1.28 -16.40 -1.57
C GLY A 62 -0.06 -15.67 -1.72
N SER A 63 -0.99 -15.78 -0.77
CA SER A 63 -2.27 -15.07 -0.79
C SER A 63 -2.08 -13.56 -0.88
N LEU A 64 -1.15 -12.98 -0.11
CA LEU A 64 -0.86 -11.55 -0.19
C LEU A 64 -0.30 -11.16 -1.56
N LYS A 65 0.60 -11.99 -2.12
CA LYS A 65 1.16 -11.78 -3.46
C LYS A 65 0.06 -11.78 -4.53
N HIS A 66 -0.91 -12.68 -4.43
CA HIS A 66 -2.05 -12.72 -5.34
C HIS A 66 -2.88 -11.42 -5.28
N ILE A 67 -3.09 -10.85 -4.09
CA ILE A 67 -3.75 -9.55 -3.93
C ILE A 67 -2.96 -8.44 -4.62
N TYR A 68 -1.65 -8.34 -4.37
CA TYR A 68 -0.79 -7.35 -5.05
C TYR A 68 -0.90 -7.43 -6.57
N GLN A 69 -0.85 -8.65 -7.13
CA GLN A 69 -0.94 -8.88 -8.57
C GLN A 69 -2.31 -8.48 -9.13
N LYS A 70 -3.40 -8.91 -8.47
CA LYS A 70 -4.77 -8.60 -8.90
C LYS A 70 -5.02 -7.11 -9.05
N PHE A 71 -4.48 -6.31 -8.12
CA PHE A 71 -4.65 -4.86 -8.10
C PHE A 71 -3.47 -4.09 -8.72
N LYS A 72 -2.50 -4.78 -9.34
CA LYS A 72 -1.30 -4.19 -9.94
C LYS A 72 -0.52 -3.27 -8.98
N LEU A 73 -0.54 -3.62 -7.70
CA LEU A 73 0.10 -2.87 -6.63
C LEU A 73 1.58 -3.26 -6.52
N LYS A 74 2.41 -2.27 -6.19
CA LYS A 74 3.83 -2.50 -5.86
C LYS A 74 3.96 -2.53 -4.33
N PRO A 75 4.53 -3.59 -3.73
CA PRO A 75 4.80 -3.61 -2.31
C PRO A 75 5.70 -2.43 -1.91
N ALA A 76 5.41 -1.82 -0.76
CA ALA A 76 6.37 -0.94 -0.11
C ALA A 76 7.62 -1.80 0.19
N LYS A 77 8.76 -1.49 -0.43
CA LYS A 77 10.01 -2.19 -0.11
C LYS A 77 10.40 -1.79 1.31
N VAL A 78 10.21 -2.70 2.26
CA VAL A 78 10.86 -2.62 3.56
C VAL A 78 12.36 -2.79 3.27
N LYS A 79 13.15 -1.73 3.45
CA LYS A 79 14.60 -1.94 3.61
C LYS A 79 14.73 -2.66 4.94
N LYS A 80 15.00 -3.97 4.89
CA LYS A 80 15.54 -4.66 6.07
C LYS A 80 16.93 -4.09 6.30
N GLU A 81 17.07 -3.28 7.34
CA GLU A 81 18.38 -2.97 7.94
C GLU A 81 18.99 -4.22 8.57
#